data_AF-T0ZED8-F1
#
_entry.id   AF-T0ZED8-F1
#
_cell.length_a   1.000
_cell.length_b   1.000
_cell.length_c   1.000
_cell.angle_alpha   90.00
_cell.angle_beta   90.00
_cell.angle_gamma   90.00
#
_symmetry.space_group_name_H-M   'P 1'
#
loop_
_entity.id
_entity.type
_entity.pdbx_description
1 polymer ?
#
loop_
_entity_poly.entity_id
_entity_poly.type
_entity_poly.pdbx_seq_one_letter_code
_entity_poly.pdbx_strand_id
1 'polypeptide(L)'
;MMRSRYALYQVALALFVLLVPTLSRATGIIPEPNANAVSLATRSNPEILTLDARDAGRGLMTATMRIPVRPGPFTFVYPEWIPGEHGPTGPLADISQLRVSANGKPLTWRRDKVDMYAFHVEVPSGVTALRCSSRCWSIRRRRLSMST
;
A
#
# COMPACT_ATOMS: atom_id res chain seq x y z
N MET A 1 -71.29 -19.26 4.11
CA MET A 1 -70.28 -18.75 5.06
C MET A 1 -68.90 -19.27 4.65
N MET A 2 -68.14 -18.54 3.83
CA MET A 2 -66.85 -19.05 3.29
C MET A 2 -65.91 -17.89 2.86
N ARG A 3 -65.64 -16.93 3.75
CA ARG A 3 -64.81 -15.73 3.43
C ARG A 3 -63.76 -15.33 4.47
N SER A 4 -63.55 -16.09 5.55
CA SER A 4 -62.73 -15.62 6.70
C SER A 4 -61.51 -16.50 6.99
N ARG A 5 -60.75 -16.91 5.96
CA ARG A 5 -59.48 -17.63 6.14
C ARG A 5 -58.32 -17.12 5.29
N TYR A 6 -58.59 -16.31 4.26
CA TYR A 6 -57.56 -15.76 3.37
C TYR A 6 -56.91 -14.46 3.90
N ALA A 7 -57.51 -13.81 4.90
CA ALA A 7 -56.97 -12.57 5.47
C ALA A 7 -55.73 -12.77 6.35
N LEU A 8 -55.52 -13.98 6.89
CA LEU A 8 -54.36 -14.26 7.76
C LEU A 8 -53.09 -14.58 6.97
N TYR A 9 -53.19 -15.09 5.74
CA TYR A 9 -52.04 -15.39 4.90
C TYR A 9 -51.47 -14.17 4.16
N GLN A 10 -52.28 -13.12 3.97
CA GLN A 10 -51.84 -11.87 3.32
C GLN A 10 -50.92 -11.02 4.22
N VAL A 11 -51.02 -11.15 5.55
CA VAL A 11 -50.16 -10.39 6.48
C VAL A 11 -48.81 -11.09 6.68
N ALA A 12 -48.75 -12.43 6.59
CA ALA A 12 -47.52 -13.19 6.80
C ALA A 12 -46.50 -13.06 5.66
N LEU A 13 -46.95 -12.80 4.42
CA LEU A 13 -46.04 -12.62 3.29
C LEU A 13 -45.43 -11.20 3.23
N ALA A 14 -46.10 -10.21 3.84
CA ALA A 14 -45.66 -8.82 3.82
C ALA A 14 -44.51 -8.52 4.80
N LEU A 15 -44.28 -9.35 5.82
CA LEU A 15 -43.24 -9.09 6.83
C LEU A 15 -41.86 -9.71 6.53
N PHE A 16 -41.76 -10.65 5.57
CA PHE A 16 -40.49 -11.32 5.28
C PHE A 16 -39.61 -10.56 4.26
N VAL A 17 -40.15 -9.54 3.59
CA VAL A 17 -39.43 -8.75 2.57
C VAL A 17 -38.64 -7.57 3.18
N LEU A 18 -38.79 -7.29 4.48
CA LEU A 18 -38.23 -6.09 5.11
C LEU A 18 -36.98 -6.31 5.99
N LEU A 19 -36.34 -7.48 5.93
CA LEU A 19 -35.14 -7.75 6.74
C LEU A 19 -33.91 -8.20 5.94
N VAL A 20 -33.72 -7.66 4.74
CA VAL A 20 -32.39 -7.66 4.12
C VAL A 20 -31.81 -6.27 4.38
N PRO A 21 -30.92 -6.09 5.39
CA PRO A 21 -30.12 -4.88 5.44
C PRO A 21 -29.21 -4.93 4.21
N THR A 22 -29.52 -4.13 3.19
CA THR A 22 -28.53 -3.79 2.17
C THR A 22 -27.48 -2.94 2.88
N LEU A 23 -26.42 -3.58 3.36
CA LEU A 23 -25.17 -2.92 3.70
C LEU A 23 -24.57 -2.39 2.38
N SER A 24 -25.11 -1.28 1.88
CA SER A 24 -24.42 -0.45 0.89
C SER A 24 -23.22 0.16 1.60
N ARG A 25 -22.12 -0.60 1.62
CA ARG A 25 -20.80 -0.05 1.91
C ARG A 25 -20.50 0.93 0.79
N ALA A 26 -20.56 2.22 1.08
CA ALA A 26 -20.07 3.26 0.20
C ALA A 26 -18.58 2.97 -0.07
N THR A 27 -18.29 2.33 -1.20
CA THR A 27 -16.95 2.25 -1.75
C THR A 27 -16.63 3.64 -2.27
N GLY A 28 -15.69 4.34 -1.61
CA GLY A 28 -15.08 5.54 -2.19
C GLY A 28 -14.61 5.26 -3.62
N ILE A 29 -14.53 6.32 -4.44
CA ILE A 29 -14.31 6.23 -5.89
C ILE A 29 -12.95 5.58 -6.25
N ILE A 30 -12.03 5.42 -5.30
CA ILE A 30 -10.90 4.49 -5.36
C ILE A 30 -10.71 3.91 -3.95
N PRO A 31 -10.75 2.59 -3.73
CA PRO A 31 -10.37 2.02 -2.44
C PRO A 31 -8.87 2.23 -2.23
N GLU A 32 -8.47 3.14 -1.35
CA GLU A 32 -7.07 3.22 -0.91
C GLU A 32 -6.73 1.96 -0.10
N PRO A 33 -5.86 1.07 -0.60
CA PRO A 33 -5.65 -0.26 -0.01
C PRO A 33 -5.05 -0.21 1.39
N ASN A 34 -4.48 0.93 1.80
CA ASN A 34 -3.80 1.13 3.07
C ASN A 34 -4.54 2.05 4.06
N ALA A 35 -5.70 2.63 3.72
CA ALA A 35 -6.39 3.60 4.59
C ALA A 35 -6.79 3.03 5.98
N ASN A 36 -6.94 1.71 6.08
CA ASN A 36 -7.22 1.00 7.34
C ASN A 36 -6.10 0.03 7.75
N ALA A 37 -4.89 0.19 7.20
CA ALA A 37 -3.78 -0.71 7.51
C ALA A 37 -3.35 -0.54 8.97
N VAL A 38 -3.27 -1.67 9.69
CA VAL A 38 -2.68 -1.71 11.04
C VAL A 38 -1.17 -1.79 10.90
N SER A 39 -0.44 -0.84 11.47
CA SER A 39 1.02 -0.86 11.47
C SER A 39 1.55 -2.12 12.15
N LEU A 40 2.47 -2.81 11.46
CA LEU A 40 3.24 -3.92 12.02
C LEU A 40 4.50 -3.45 12.75
N ALA A 41 4.91 -2.20 12.51
CA ALA A 41 6.01 -1.58 13.21
C ALA A 41 5.56 -1.09 14.58
N THR A 42 6.33 -1.44 15.61
CA THR A 42 6.10 -1.05 16.99
C THR A 42 7.36 -0.40 17.55
N ARG A 43 7.29 0.15 18.77
CA ARG A 43 8.49 0.69 19.45
C ARG A 43 9.57 -0.38 19.67
N SER A 44 9.19 -1.62 19.96
CA SER A 44 10.11 -2.75 20.18
C SER A 44 10.55 -3.45 18.89
N ASN A 45 9.81 -3.28 17.79
CA ASN A 45 10.15 -3.79 16.47
C ASN A 45 9.87 -2.72 15.41
N PRO A 46 10.70 -1.66 15.34
CA PRO A 46 10.45 -0.54 14.45
C PRO A 46 10.78 -0.88 13.00
N GLU A 47 10.18 -0.13 12.08
CA GLU A 47 10.69 0.01 10.72
C GLU A 47 11.95 0.88 10.75
N ILE A 48 13.02 0.41 10.09
CA ILE A 48 14.32 1.07 10.13
C ILE A 48 14.74 1.44 8.71
N LEU A 49 14.94 2.74 8.47
CA LEU A 49 15.56 3.26 7.26
C LEU A 49 17.03 3.61 7.55
N THR A 50 17.94 3.02 6.79
CA THR A 50 19.37 3.37 6.77
C THR A 50 19.70 4.00 5.43
N LEU A 51 20.40 5.13 5.48
CA LEU A 51 20.78 5.90 4.30
C LEU A 51 22.30 5.97 4.19
N ASP A 52 22.84 5.37 3.14
CA ASP A 52 24.25 5.51 2.77
C ASP A 52 24.41 6.64 1.73
N ALA A 53 25.04 7.73 2.16
CA ALA A 53 25.24 8.93 1.38
C ALA A 53 26.68 9.10 0.85
N ARG A 54 27.53 8.06 0.90
CA ARG A 54 28.95 8.17 0.46
C ARG A 54 29.11 8.63 -0.99
N ASP A 55 28.19 8.24 -1.86
CA ASP A 55 28.16 8.64 -3.28
C ASP A 55 27.35 9.94 -3.53
N ALA A 56 26.94 10.68 -2.50
CA ALA A 56 26.07 11.83 -2.66
C ALA A 56 26.68 12.94 -3.53
N GLY A 57 28.02 13.08 -3.56
CA GLY A 57 28.72 14.00 -4.47
C GLY A 57 28.53 13.66 -5.95
N ARG A 58 28.24 12.40 -6.27
CA ARG A 58 27.87 11.94 -7.63
C ARG A 58 26.36 11.99 -7.87
N GLY A 59 25.60 12.42 -6.87
CA GLY A 59 24.14 12.45 -6.89
C GLY A 59 23.51 11.09 -6.67
N LEU A 60 24.17 10.15 -5.98
CA LEU A 60 23.61 8.83 -5.68
C LEU A 60 23.63 8.57 -4.18
N MET A 61 22.56 7.99 -3.67
CA MET A 61 22.43 7.56 -2.28
C MET A 61 21.77 6.19 -2.27
N THR A 62 22.04 5.39 -1.25
CA THR A 62 21.44 4.04 -1.11
C THR A 62 20.57 4.01 0.13
N ALA A 63 19.27 3.79 -0.06
CA ALA A 63 18.32 3.58 1.01
C ALA A 63 18.17 2.08 1.25
N THR A 64 18.25 1.66 2.51
CA THR A 64 17.94 0.30 2.95
C THR A 64 16.92 0.36 4.06
N MET A 65 15.80 -0.31 3.86
CA MET A 65 14.68 -0.32 4.78
C MET A 65 14.46 -1.74 5.31
N ARG A 66 14.34 -1.88 6.63
CA ARG A 66 13.90 -3.10 7.31
C ARG A 66 12.45 -2.90 7.73
N ILE A 67 11.54 -3.64 7.11
CA ILE A 67 10.09 -3.50 7.30
C ILE A 67 9.58 -4.72 8.07
N PRO A 68 8.98 -4.56 9.26
CA PRO A 68 8.24 -5.62 9.93
C PRO A 68 7.08 -6.13 9.06
N VAL A 69 6.98 -7.44 8.88
CA VAL A 69 5.94 -8.08 8.04
C VAL A 69 5.37 -9.33 8.69
N ARG A 70 4.25 -9.80 8.14
CA ARG A 70 3.70 -11.15 8.40
C ARG A 70 3.76 -11.97 7.11
N PRO A 71 3.80 -13.31 7.19
CA PRO A 71 3.66 -14.16 6.02
C PRO A 71 2.38 -13.87 5.23
N GLY A 72 2.46 -14.00 3.91
CA GLY A 72 1.37 -13.75 2.96
C GLY A 72 1.61 -12.54 2.06
N PRO A 73 0.57 -12.10 1.32
CA PRO A 73 0.65 -10.95 0.43
C PRO A 73 0.97 -9.68 1.20
N PHE A 74 2.02 -8.98 0.79
CA PHE A 74 2.42 -7.71 1.38
C PHE A 74 2.62 -6.65 0.31
N THR A 75 2.10 -5.46 0.58
CA THR A 75 2.29 -4.29 -0.27
C THR A 75 3.03 -3.23 0.53
N PHE A 76 4.15 -2.75 -0.01
CA PHE A 76 4.79 -1.53 0.48
C PHE A 76 4.64 -0.42 -0.55
N VAL A 77 4.61 0.81 -0.06
CA VAL A 77 4.33 2.00 -0.87
C VAL A 77 5.51 2.97 -0.79
N TYR A 78 5.75 3.67 -1.90
CA TYR A 78 6.55 4.88 -1.90
C TYR A 78 5.63 6.11 -1.80
N PRO A 79 5.98 7.17 -1.06
CA PRO A 79 5.11 8.34 -0.94
C PRO A 79 4.87 9.01 -2.29
N GLU A 80 3.59 9.08 -2.68
CA GLU A 80 3.12 9.86 -3.85
C GLU A 80 3.00 11.35 -3.53
N TRP A 81 2.55 11.68 -2.31
CA TRP A 81 2.33 13.05 -1.86
C TRP A 81 3.43 13.48 -0.88
N ILE A 82 4.10 14.58 -1.19
CA ILE A 82 5.18 15.13 -0.37
C ILE A 82 4.66 16.36 0.37
N PRO A 83 4.89 16.48 1.69
CA PRO A 83 4.51 17.68 2.43
C PRO A 83 5.08 18.95 1.77
N GLY A 84 4.20 19.91 1.47
CA GLY A 84 4.55 21.17 0.80
C GLY A 84 4.24 21.22 -0.70
N GLU A 85 3.94 20.09 -1.34
CA GLU A 85 3.55 20.01 -2.74
C GLU A 85 2.03 19.85 -2.88
N HIS A 86 1.42 20.50 -3.88
CA HIS A 86 -0.02 20.43 -4.16
C HIS A 86 -0.36 19.46 -5.30
N GLY A 87 0.46 18.41 -5.49
CA GLY A 87 0.24 17.38 -6.50
C GLY A 87 0.94 16.06 -6.15
N PRO A 88 0.60 14.98 -6.88
CA PRO A 88 1.20 13.65 -6.71
C PRO A 88 2.61 13.58 -7.32
N THR A 89 3.54 14.38 -6.78
CA THR A 89 4.88 14.61 -7.36
C THR A 89 5.99 13.82 -6.68
N GLY A 90 5.63 12.79 -5.91
CA GLY A 90 6.58 11.85 -5.30
C GLY A 90 7.63 11.37 -6.32
N PRO A 91 8.94 11.50 -6.02
CA PRO A 91 10.00 11.31 -7.01
C PRO A 91 10.31 9.83 -7.27
N LEU A 92 9.30 9.02 -7.59
CA LEU A 92 9.43 7.59 -7.88
C LEU A 92 10.43 7.32 -9.02
N ALA A 93 10.49 8.24 -10.00
CA ALA A 93 11.43 8.18 -11.13
C ALA A 93 12.92 8.25 -10.70
N ASP A 94 13.20 8.79 -9.50
CA ASP A 94 14.56 8.90 -8.97
C ASP A 94 15.01 7.63 -8.25
N ILE A 95 14.13 6.62 -8.12
CA ILE A 95 14.44 5.32 -7.53
C ILE A 95 14.88 4.33 -8.60
N SER A 96 15.98 3.66 -8.35
CA SER A 96 16.49 2.58 -9.19
C SER A 96 16.98 1.40 -8.34
N GLN A 97 17.18 0.25 -8.99
CA GLN A 97 17.75 -0.94 -8.36
C GLN A 97 17.02 -1.38 -7.09
N LEU A 98 15.69 -1.33 -7.08
CA LEU A 98 14.88 -1.86 -5.98
C LEU A 98 15.10 -3.37 -5.86
N ARG A 99 15.59 -3.81 -4.71
CA ARG A 99 15.74 -5.22 -4.36
C ARG A 99 14.98 -5.47 -3.07
N VAL A 100 14.19 -6.54 -3.06
CA VAL A 100 13.47 -7.01 -1.88
C VAL A 100 14.07 -8.35 -1.51
N SER A 101 14.34 -8.55 -0.23
CA SER A 101 14.91 -9.79 0.29
C SER A 101 14.36 -10.11 1.68
N ALA A 102 14.38 -11.38 2.04
CA ALA A 102 14.07 -11.85 3.38
C ALA A 102 15.06 -12.95 3.76
N ASN A 103 15.56 -12.91 5.01
CA ASN A 103 16.52 -13.89 5.51
C ASN A 103 17.72 -14.11 4.55
N GLY A 104 18.20 -13.04 3.91
CA GLY A 104 19.32 -13.06 2.95
C GLY A 104 18.98 -13.57 1.54
N LYS A 105 17.74 -14.02 1.29
CA LYS A 105 17.30 -14.51 -0.02
C LYS A 105 16.52 -13.43 -0.78
N PRO A 106 16.77 -13.24 -2.09
CA PRO A 106 15.99 -12.31 -2.89
C PRO A 106 14.54 -12.80 -3.02
N LEU A 107 13.60 -11.85 -2.97
CA LEU A 107 12.18 -12.10 -3.21
C LEU A 107 11.75 -11.43 -4.52
N THR A 108 10.90 -12.13 -5.27
CA THR A 108 10.23 -11.55 -6.43
C THR A 108 9.23 -10.49 -5.96
N TRP A 109 9.28 -9.32 -6.57
CA TRP A 109 8.32 -8.24 -6.36
C TRP A 109 7.80 -7.76 -7.71
N ARG A 110 6.61 -7.15 -7.68
CA ARG A 110 5.99 -6.51 -8.85
C ARG A 110 5.43 -5.16 -8.46
N ARG A 111 5.55 -4.19 -9.35
CA ARG A 111 4.84 -2.91 -9.20
C ARG A 111 3.36 -3.12 -9.50
N ASP A 112 2.48 -2.44 -8.77
CA ASP A 112 1.05 -2.43 -9.06
C ASP A 112 0.81 -1.80 -10.44
N LYS A 113 -0.28 -2.22 -11.09
CA LYS A 113 -0.63 -1.80 -12.47
C LYS A 113 -1.51 -0.55 -12.50
N VAL A 114 -2.14 -0.22 -11.39
CA VAL A 114 -3.04 0.92 -11.21
C VAL A 114 -2.35 1.98 -10.36
N ASP A 115 -1.82 1.58 -9.19
CA ASP A 115 -1.07 2.46 -8.31
C ASP A 115 0.44 2.27 -8.51
N MET A 116 1.05 3.09 -9.36
CA MET A 116 2.48 2.94 -9.66
C MET A 116 3.40 3.12 -8.44
N TYR A 117 2.92 3.68 -7.33
CA TYR A 117 3.67 3.85 -6.09
C TYR A 117 3.64 2.61 -5.18
N ALA A 118 2.80 1.62 -5.48
CA ALA A 118 2.68 0.38 -4.73
C ALA A 118 3.52 -0.76 -5.33
N PHE A 119 4.08 -1.58 -4.44
CA PHE A 119 4.88 -2.76 -4.78
C PHE A 119 4.39 -3.97 -4.01
N HIS A 120 4.07 -5.05 -4.71
CA HIS A 120 3.62 -6.30 -4.13
C HIS A 120 4.76 -7.31 -4.03
N VAL A 121 4.79 -8.02 -2.91
CA VAL A 121 5.68 -9.13 -2.64
C VAL A 121 4.92 -10.22 -1.89
N GLU A 122 5.22 -11.48 -2.18
CA GLU A 122 4.73 -12.60 -1.39
C GLU A 122 5.74 -12.88 -0.27
N VAL A 123 5.31 -12.75 0.98
CA VAL A 123 6.17 -12.98 2.15
C VAL A 123 6.12 -14.46 2.53
N PRO A 124 7.23 -15.21 2.45
CA PRO A 124 7.25 -16.62 2.80
C PRO A 124 6.93 -16.88 4.27
N SER A 125 6.53 -18.12 4.58
CA SER A 125 6.34 -18.55 5.96
C SER A 125 7.62 -18.38 6.80
N GLY A 126 7.45 -18.01 8.08
CA GLY A 126 8.55 -17.76 9.00
C GLY A 126 9.31 -16.44 8.78
N VAL A 127 8.96 -15.64 7.76
CA VAL A 127 9.55 -14.31 7.57
C VAL A 127 8.76 -13.27 8.40
N THR A 128 9.50 -12.51 9.21
CA THR A 128 8.96 -11.44 10.07
C THR A 128 9.46 -10.05 9.70
N ALA A 129 10.44 -9.97 8.78
CA ALA A 129 10.94 -8.71 8.28
C ALA A 129 11.44 -8.83 6.84
N LEU A 130 11.15 -7.80 6.04
CA LEU A 130 11.74 -7.61 4.72
C LEU A 130 12.92 -6.66 4.81
N ARG A 131 13.91 -6.85 3.94
CA ARG A 131 14.95 -5.89 3.63
C ARG A 131 14.73 -5.39 2.20
N CYS A 132 14.35 -4.13 2.07
CA CYS A 132 14.18 -3.43 0.80
C CYS A 132 15.35 -2.47 0.61
N SER A 133 16.11 -2.60 -0.47
CA SER A 133 17.19 -1.66 -0.80
C SER A 133 16.97 -1.02 -2.15
N SER A 134 17.23 0.26 -2.28
CA SER A 134 17.18 0.98 -3.54
C SER A 134 18.29 2.02 -3.63
N ARG A 135 18.66 2.38 -4.86
CA ARG A 135 19.45 3.59 -5.12
C ARG A 135 18.50 4.72 -5.42
N CYS A 136 18.70 5.86 -4.78
CA CYS A 136 18.01 7.09 -5.10
C CYS A 136 18.98 8.11 -5.69
N TRP A 137 18.48 8.90 -6.63
CA TRP A 137 19.20 10.04 -7.14
C TRP A 137 19.05 11.24 -6.20
N SER A 138 20.12 12.02 -6.06
CA SER A 138 20.11 13.21 -5.23
C SER A 138 19.39 14.36 -5.95
N ILE A 139 18.42 14.95 -5.25
CA ILE A 139 17.56 16.08 -5.67
C ILE A 139 18.32 17.31 -6.22
N ARG A 140 19.62 17.43 -5.97
CA ARG A 140 20.42 18.63 -6.29
C ARG A 140 20.63 18.92 -7.78
N ARG A 141 20.08 18.12 -8.70
CA ARG A 141 20.24 18.29 -10.15
C ARG A 141 18.96 18.66 -10.93
N ARG A 142 17.80 18.87 -10.29
CA ARG A 142 16.61 19.38 -11.00
C ARG A 142 16.59 20.90 -11.26
N ARG A 143 17.59 21.64 -10.79
CA ARG A 143 17.85 23.01 -11.25
C ARG A 143 19.13 22.96 -12.05
N LEU A 144 19.02 22.81 -13.38
CA LEU A 144 19.99 23.14 -14.45
C LEU A 144 19.63 22.34 -15.72
N SER A 145 18.42 22.51 -16.25
CA SER A 145 18.12 22.25 -17.68
C SER A 145 16.70 22.70 -17.99
N MET A 146 16.50 24.00 -18.09
CA MET A 146 15.42 24.58 -18.91
C MET A 146 15.92 25.94 -19.39
N SER A 147 16.62 25.92 -20.51
CA SER A 147 16.96 27.08 -21.34
C SER A 147 17.33 26.55 -22.71
N THR A 148 16.34 26.41 -23.58
CA THR A 148 16.38 26.82 -24.99
C THR A 148 14.96 27.08 -25.43
#